data_AF-A0A954GAN4-F1
#
_entry.id   AF-A0A954GAN4-F1
#
_cell.length_a   1.000
_cell.length_b   1.000
_cell.length_c   1.000
_cell.angle_alpha   90.00
_cell.angle_beta   90.00
_cell.angle_gamma   90.00
#
_symmetry.space_group_name_H-M   'P 1'
#
loop_
_entity.id
_entity.type
_entity.pdbx_description
1 polymer ?
#
loop_
_entity_poly.entity_id
_entity_poly.type
_entity_poly.pdbx_seq_one_letter_code
_entity_poly.pdbx_strand_id
1 'polypeptide(L)'
;MKLSVAAWEIVNQLAASERRQSWFRQMMGRSDVSSLLRKLGELNEPAALPYVAQFLTSADRETRAATRETVAVLLTNISAWDLLALEEQSLWLNACYRNQNWSRIQPAEVAAIAGSPDQRECAAVLSLLSFHKNGYVRQEAVRLLTEIDRSEVLPCLVIRQNDWVKTIAEAAQKEVRRRFQAGPVRVSPSLLELIFQMETWSRYDHRPMIGDLVKRLLEEEQDQFLERQVVALTVDAKLGRNIVRYALYYLKYTNQRLLLYGMFSKDPVIRYQCCRGLRELPVEQFQEFSLQDRQMYLEFRLNDTFLPVRSEAYRQLAELEPANAVTTWEAALLDRGRS
;
A
#
# COMPACT_ATOMS: atom_id res chain seq x y z
N MET A 1 10.61 -12.20 -5.73
CA MET A 1 10.36 -13.11 -4.59
C MET A 1 11.14 -14.42 -4.79
N LYS A 2 11.64 -15.07 -3.73
CA LYS A 2 12.35 -16.37 -3.81
C LYS A 2 11.87 -17.29 -2.69
N LEU A 3 11.80 -18.59 -2.99
CA LEU A 3 11.53 -19.64 -2.00
C LEU A 3 12.81 -20.05 -1.29
N SER A 4 12.70 -20.38 0.00
CA SER A 4 13.76 -21.07 0.74
C SER A 4 13.95 -22.50 0.25
N VAL A 5 15.04 -23.14 0.67
CA VAL A 5 15.30 -24.55 0.38
C VAL A 5 14.20 -25.45 0.96
N ALA A 6 13.75 -25.16 2.19
CA ALA A 6 12.69 -25.91 2.86
C ALA A 6 11.36 -25.81 2.11
N ALA A 7 10.97 -24.59 1.70
CA ALA A 7 9.75 -24.41 0.92
C ALA A 7 9.83 -25.09 -0.46
N TRP A 8 11.01 -25.06 -1.09
CA TRP A 8 11.25 -25.78 -2.35
C TRP A 8 11.10 -27.29 -2.22
N GLU A 9 11.56 -27.87 -1.11
CA GLU A 9 11.42 -29.30 -0.85
C GLU A 9 9.94 -29.69 -0.75
N ILE A 10 9.14 -28.93 -0.01
CA ILE A 10 7.68 -29.14 0.10
C ILE A 10 7.00 -28.99 -1.27
N VAL A 11 7.34 -27.95 -2.04
CA VAL A 11 6.80 -27.74 -3.39
C VAL A 11 7.12 -28.92 -4.32
N ASN A 12 8.29 -29.55 -4.19
CA ASN A 12 8.65 -30.73 -4.96
C ASN A 12 7.87 -31.98 -4.52
N GLN A 13 7.64 -32.17 -3.22
CA GLN A 13 6.78 -33.24 -2.71
C GLN A 13 5.32 -33.08 -3.20
N LEU A 14 4.77 -31.86 -3.12
CA LEU A 14 3.45 -31.54 -3.66
C LEU A 14 3.35 -31.85 -5.15
N ALA A 15 4.35 -31.49 -5.94
CA ALA A 15 4.36 -31.78 -7.37
C ALA A 15 4.47 -33.28 -7.70
N ALA A 16 5.21 -34.05 -6.90
CA ALA A 16 5.26 -35.50 -7.04
C ALA A 16 3.88 -36.14 -6.82
N SER A 17 3.10 -35.61 -5.88
CA SER A 17 1.73 -36.09 -5.57
C SER A 17 0.72 -35.88 -6.72
N GLU A 18 0.94 -34.87 -7.58
CA GLU A 18 0.07 -34.57 -8.72
C GLU A 18 0.34 -35.41 -9.96
N ARG A 19 1.60 -35.81 -10.19
CA ARG A 19 2.06 -36.48 -11.43
C ARG A 19 1.52 -37.90 -11.66
N ARG A 20 0.45 -38.32 -10.99
CA ARG A 20 -0.21 -39.62 -11.13
C ARG A 20 0.74 -40.83 -11.03
N GLN A 21 1.84 -40.72 -10.28
CA GLN A 21 2.51 -41.94 -9.84
C GLN A 21 1.63 -42.57 -8.77
N SER A 22 0.76 -43.50 -9.21
CA SER A 22 -0.22 -44.23 -8.39
C SER A 22 0.40 -44.77 -7.10
N TRP A 23 1.65 -45.22 -7.18
CA TRP A 23 2.39 -45.76 -6.05
C TRP A 23 2.72 -44.69 -4.98
N PHE A 24 3.12 -43.46 -5.36
CA PHE A 24 3.34 -42.36 -4.42
C PHE A 24 2.04 -41.88 -3.76
N ARG A 25 0.93 -41.81 -4.51
CA ARG A 25 -0.38 -41.49 -3.91
C ARG A 25 -0.87 -42.56 -2.94
N GLN A 26 -0.58 -43.84 -3.24
CA GLN A 26 -0.89 -44.95 -2.33
C GLN A 26 0.00 -44.93 -1.08
N MET A 27 1.26 -44.50 -1.20
CA MET A 27 2.21 -44.46 -0.09
C MET A 27 2.06 -43.23 0.81
N MET A 28 1.78 -42.05 0.25
CA MET A 28 1.68 -40.78 0.98
C MET A 28 0.29 -40.56 1.62
N GLY A 29 -0.77 -41.19 1.12
CA GLY A 29 -2.12 -40.98 1.66
C GLY A 29 -2.69 -39.57 1.41
N ARG A 30 -4.01 -39.40 1.60
CA ARG A 30 -4.70 -38.11 1.32
C ARG A 30 -4.41 -37.03 2.36
N SER A 31 -4.21 -37.42 3.62
CA SER A 31 -3.89 -36.49 4.72
C SER A 31 -2.55 -35.77 4.51
N ASP A 32 -1.69 -36.30 3.65
CA ASP A 32 -0.34 -35.78 3.49
C ASP A 32 -0.28 -34.53 2.60
N VAL A 33 -1.05 -34.45 1.51
CA VAL A 33 -1.11 -33.22 0.68
C VAL A 33 -1.63 -32.04 1.50
N SER A 34 -2.72 -32.23 2.25
CA SER A 34 -3.26 -31.22 3.15
C SER A 34 -2.24 -30.82 4.23
N SER A 35 -1.45 -31.77 4.74
CA SER A 35 -0.39 -31.47 5.71
C SER A 35 0.75 -30.66 5.10
N LEU A 36 1.18 -30.99 3.88
CA LEU A 36 2.23 -30.28 3.15
C LEU A 36 1.83 -28.83 2.83
N LEU A 37 0.57 -28.63 2.44
CA LEU A 37 0.01 -27.29 2.22
C LEU A 37 0.04 -26.44 3.48
N ARG A 38 -0.32 -27.01 4.64
CA ARG A 38 -0.28 -26.30 5.92
C ARG A 38 1.14 -25.97 6.35
N LYS A 39 2.07 -26.93 6.24
CA LYS A 39 3.51 -26.70 6.46
C LYS A 39 4.06 -25.57 5.58
N LEU A 40 3.64 -25.51 4.32
CA LEU A 40 4.03 -24.43 3.42
C LEU A 40 3.47 -23.06 3.86
N GLY A 41 2.26 -23.06 4.42
CA GLY A 41 1.67 -21.88 5.07
C GLY A 41 2.43 -21.43 6.31
N GLU A 42 2.90 -22.38 7.14
CA GLU A 42 3.71 -22.11 8.34
C GLU A 42 5.05 -21.45 8.00
N LEU A 43 5.65 -21.78 6.86
CA LEU A 43 6.85 -21.10 6.37
C LEU A 43 6.59 -19.63 6.00
N ASN A 44 5.32 -19.27 5.75
CA ASN A 44 4.87 -17.90 5.47
C ASN A 44 5.66 -17.21 4.33
N GLU A 45 5.96 -17.96 3.27
CA GLU A 45 6.69 -17.47 2.10
C GLU A 45 5.74 -17.20 0.93
N PRO A 46 5.37 -15.95 0.62
CA PRO A 46 4.35 -15.67 -0.39
C PRO A 46 4.76 -16.10 -1.81
N ALA A 47 6.05 -16.38 -2.03
CA ALA A 47 6.57 -16.97 -3.28
C ALA A 47 5.99 -18.37 -3.55
N ALA A 48 5.39 -19.01 -2.53
CA ALA A 48 4.73 -20.30 -2.64
C ALA A 48 3.36 -20.21 -3.31
N LEU A 49 2.74 -19.02 -3.37
CA LEU A 49 1.36 -18.84 -3.84
C LEU A 49 1.10 -19.47 -5.22
N PRO A 50 1.97 -19.30 -6.25
CA PRO A 50 1.75 -19.93 -7.55
C PRO A 50 1.71 -21.46 -7.52
N TYR A 51 2.39 -22.09 -6.56
CA TYR A 51 2.44 -23.55 -6.39
C TYR A 51 1.26 -24.08 -5.55
N VAL A 52 0.75 -23.26 -4.63
CA VAL A 52 -0.44 -23.57 -3.83
C VAL A 52 -1.71 -23.41 -4.67
N ALA A 53 -1.76 -22.40 -5.54
CA ALA A 53 -2.95 -22.02 -6.30
C ALA A 53 -3.55 -23.15 -7.16
N GLN A 54 -2.74 -24.09 -7.66
CA GLN A 54 -3.22 -25.22 -8.46
C GLN A 54 -4.15 -26.18 -7.70
N PHE A 55 -4.06 -26.22 -6.36
CA PHE A 55 -4.86 -27.09 -5.52
C PHE A 55 -6.23 -26.49 -5.17
N LEU A 56 -6.50 -25.24 -5.55
CA LEU A 56 -7.79 -24.57 -5.33
C LEU A 56 -8.95 -25.25 -6.09
N THR A 57 -8.64 -25.96 -7.17
CA THR A 57 -9.59 -26.75 -7.96
C THR A 57 -9.51 -28.25 -7.65
N SER A 58 -8.80 -28.66 -6.59
CA SER A 58 -8.67 -30.08 -6.23
C SER A 58 -10.06 -30.68 -5.97
N ALA A 59 -10.34 -31.86 -6.55
CA ALA A 59 -11.58 -32.59 -6.29
C ALA A 59 -11.72 -32.96 -4.80
N ASP A 60 -10.59 -33.17 -4.11
CA ASP A 60 -10.56 -33.48 -2.69
C ASP A 60 -10.91 -32.25 -1.84
N ARG A 61 -11.95 -32.38 -0.99
CA ARG A 61 -12.47 -31.28 -0.18
C ARG A 61 -11.47 -30.85 0.89
N GLU A 62 -10.74 -31.81 1.48
CA GLU A 62 -9.75 -31.51 2.53
C GLU A 62 -8.56 -30.75 1.96
N THR A 63 -7.99 -31.23 0.84
CA THR A 63 -6.92 -30.53 0.10
C THR A 63 -7.35 -29.12 -0.27
N ARG A 64 -8.58 -28.95 -0.77
CA ARG A 64 -9.10 -27.63 -1.17
C ARG A 64 -9.25 -26.70 0.03
N ALA A 65 -9.74 -27.20 1.17
CA ALA A 65 -9.84 -26.43 2.40
C ALA A 65 -8.45 -26.00 2.91
N ALA A 66 -7.49 -26.94 2.99
CA ALA A 66 -6.12 -26.65 3.37
C ALA A 66 -5.46 -25.63 2.41
N THR A 67 -5.76 -25.71 1.11
CA THR A 67 -5.27 -24.74 0.13
C THR A 67 -5.78 -23.33 0.41
N ARG A 68 -7.08 -23.19 0.71
CA ARG A 68 -7.70 -21.90 1.06
C ARG A 68 -7.10 -21.31 2.33
N GLU A 69 -6.92 -22.13 3.36
CA GLU A 69 -6.23 -21.77 4.61
C GLU A 69 -4.81 -21.25 4.32
N THR A 70 -4.02 -22.01 3.55
CA THR A 70 -2.66 -21.62 3.17
C THR A 70 -2.62 -20.31 2.38
N VAL A 71 -3.52 -20.12 1.42
CA VAL A 71 -3.61 -18.85 0.67
C VAL A 71 -3.92 -17.68 1.61
N ALA A 72 -4.84 -17.86 2.56
CA ALA A 72 -5.18 -16.83 3.55
C ALA A 72 -3.99 -16.47 4.44
N VAL A 73 -3.22 -17.46 4.91
CA VAL A 73 -2.01 -17.23 5.70
C VAL A 73 -0.98 -16.44 4.89
N LEU A 74 -0.65 -16.91 3.68
CA LEU A 74 0.37 -16.30 2.84
C LEU A 74 0.03 -14.87 2.40
N LEU A 75 -1.26 -14.55 2.21
CA LEU A 75 -1.69 -13.19 1.86
C LEU A 75 -1.86 -12.27 3.08
N THR A 76 -1.99 -12.79 4.30
CA THR A 76 -2.15 -11.93 5.49
C THR A 76 -0.91 -11.08 5.76
N ASN A 77 0.28 -11.60 5.46
CA ASN A 77 1.55 -10.96 5.78
C ASN A 77 2.32 -10.47 4.54
N ILE A 78 1.68 -10.50 3.36
CA ILE A 78 2.36 -10.10 2.13
C ILE A 78 2.61 -8.58 2.13
N SER A 79 3.84 -8.19 1.76
CA SER A 79 4.15 -6.77 1.59
C SER A 79 3.43 -6.20 0.36
N ALA A 80 3.24 -4.87 0.32
CA ALA A 80 2.67 -4.21 -0.86
C ALA A 80 3.48 -4.50 -2.14
N TRP A 81 4.80 -4.57 -2.02
CA TRP A 81 5.70 -4.87 -3.14
C TRP A 81 5.57 -6.32 -3.61
N ASP A 82 5.49 -7.28 -2.69
CA ASP A 82 5.31 -8.68 -3.05
C ASP A 82 3.92 -8.94 -3.65
N LEU A 83 2.90 -8.21 -3.18
CA LEU A 83 1.56 -8.28 -3.76
C LEU A 83 1.54 -7.74 -5.20
N LEU A 84 2.27 -6.66 -5.48
CA LEU A 84 2.47 -6.17 -6.86
C LEU A 84 3.24 -7.17 -7.72
N ALA A 85 4.25 -7.83 -7.15
CA ALA A 85 5.01 -8.85 -7.86
C ALA A 85 4.13 -10.02 -8.31
N LEU A 86 3.05 -10.35 -7.58
CA LEU A 86 2.07 -11.36 -8.04
C LEU A 86 1.36 -10.99 -9.35
N GLU A 87 1.39 -9.73 -9.79
CA GLU A 87 0.89 -9.37 -11.12
C GLU A 87 1.85 -9.82 -12.23
N GLU A 88 3.14 -10.01 -11.92
CA GLU A 88 4.13 -10.41 -12.90
C GLU A 88 3.84 -11.82 -13.42
N GLN A 89 3.44 -11.91 -14.68
CA GLN A 89 3.15 -13.19 -15.33
C GLN A 89 4.35 -14.15 -15.29
N SER A 90 5.59 -13.63 -15.22
CA SER A 90 6.81 -14.43 -15.08
C SER A 90 6.82 -15.32 -13.83
N LEU A 91 6.27 -14.86 -12.70
CA LEU A 91 6.15 -15.67 -11.48
C LEU A 91 5.22 -16.87 -11.70
N TRP A 92 4.11 -16.63 -12.40
CA TRP A 92 3.14 -17.67 -12.74
C TRP A 92 3.64 -18.61 -13.85
N LEU A 93 4.45 -18.08 -14.77
CA LEU A 93 5.10 -18.85 -15.84
C LEU A 93 6.19 -19.77 -15.29
N ASN A 94 6.97 -19.37 -14.29
CA ASN A 94 7.92 -20.28 -13.65
C ASN A 94 7.23 -21.45 -12.93
N ALA A 95 6.00 -21.23 -12.45
CA ALA A 95 5.14 -22.29 -11.95
C ALA A 95 4.38 -23.06 -13.06
N CYS A 96 4.34 -22.56 -14.30
CA CYS A 96 3.42 -23.02 -15.36
C CYS A 96 3.73 -24.40 -15.95
N TYR A 97 4.93 -24.95 -15.75
CA TYR A 97 5.18 -26.37 -16.07
C TYR A 97 4.33 -27.34 -15.21
N ARG A 98 3.72 -26.86 -14.13
CA ARG A 98 2.86 -27.64 -13.22
C ARG A 98 1.40 -27.10 -13.16
N ASN A 99 1.18 -25.85 -13.54
CA ASN A 99 -0.04 -25.07 -13.27
C ASN A 99 -1.23 -25.23 -14.27
N GLN A 100 -1.48 -26.42 -14.80
CA GLN A 100 -2.58 -26.60 -15.79
C GLN A 100 -3.96 -26.25 -15.22
N ASN A 101 -4.20 -26.58 -13.94
CA ASN A 101 -5.50 -26.39 -13.31
C ASN A 101 -5.83 -24.92 -13.07
N TRP A 102 -4.89 -24.15 -12.49
CA TRP A 102 -5.05 -22.71 -12.30
C TRP A 102 -5.44 -22.01 -13.60
N SER A 103 -4.72 -22.32 -14.67
CA SER A 103 -4.90 -21.68 -15.97
C SER A 103 -6.25 -21.94 -16.66
N ARG A 104 -6.99 -22.96 -16.19
CA ARG A 104 -8.26 -23.43 -16.76
C ARG A 104 -9.49 -22.94 -16.00
N ILE A 105 -9.31 -22.24 -14.88
CA ILE A 105 -10.40 -21.71 -14.07
C ILE A 105 -11.32 -20.86 -14.97
N GLN A 106 -12.61 -21.17 -14.90
CA GLN A 106 -13.67 -20.44 -15.57
C GLN A 106 -14.33 -19.44 -14.62
N PRO A 107 -14.91 -18.34 -15.14
CA PRO A 107 -15.59 -17.34 -14.32
C PRO A 107 -16.68 -17.95 -13.42
N ALA A 108 -17.46 -18.89 -13.94
CA ALA A 108 -18.52 -19.56 -13.20
C ALA A 108 -18.03 -20.39 -12.00
N GLU A 109 -16.73 -20.74 -11.96
CA GLU A 109 -16.14 -21.54 -10.88
C GLU A 109 -15.60 -20.67 -9.73
N VAL A 110 -15.45 -19.36 -9.93
CA VAL A 110 -14.77 -18.44 -8.99
C VAL A 110 -15.41 -18.50 -7.60
N ALA A 111 -16.73 -18.38 -7.49
CA ALA A 111 -17.42 -18.44 -6.20
C ALA A 111 -17.24 -19.80 -5.51
N ALA A 112 -17.38 -20.89 -6.27
CA ALA A 112 -17.20 -22.25 -5.74
C ALA A 112 -15.77 -22.50 -5.27
N ILE A 113 -14.77 -21.95 -5.96
CA ILE A 113 -13.36 -22.04 -5.61
C ILE A 113 -13.05 -21.21 -4.36
N ALA A 114 -13.61 -20.00 -4.24
CA ALA A 114 -13.40 -19.11 -3.10
C ALA A 114 -13.97 -19.66 -1.79
N GLY A 115 -15.12 -20.34 -1.85
CA GLY A 115 -15.81 -20.83 -0.65
C GLY A 115 -16.87 -19.85 -0.15
N SER A 116 -17.29 -19.99 1.12
CA SER A 116 -18.38 -19.18 1.65
C SER A 116 -17.93 -17.74 1.90
N PRO A 117 -18.73 -16.71 1.58
CA PRO A 117 -18.42 -15.30 1.87
C PRO A 117 -18.13 -15.00 3.35
N ASP A 118 -18.70 -15.79 4.27
CA ASP A 118 -18.51 -15.64 5.72
C ASP A 118 -17.13 -16.14 6.19
N GLN A 119 -16.45 -16.94 5.36
CA GLN A 119 -15.14 -17.49 5.69
C GLN A 119 -14.05 -16.46 5.42
N ARG A 120 -13.05 -16.41 6.31
CA ARG A 120 -11.91 -15.50 6.17
C ARG A 120 -11.18 -15.74 4.85
N GLU A 121 -10.99 -17.01 4.52
CA GLU A 121 -10.25 -17.50 3.38
C GLU A 121 -10.86 -17.09 2.03
N CYS A 122 -12.18 -16.86 1.98
CA CYS A 122 -12.87 -16.46 0.75
C CYS A 122 -12.29 -15.16 0.18
N ALA A 123 -12.10 -14.14 1.02
CA ALA A 123 -11.51 -12.86 0.63
C ALA A 123 -10.08 -13.03 0.08
N ALA A 124 -9.28 -13.88 0.72
CA ALA A 124 -7.91 -14.16 0.29
C ALA A 124 -7.87 -14.88 -1.05
N VAL A 125 -8.72 -15.90 -1.25
CA VAL A 125 -8.78 -16.65 -2.50
C VAL A 125 -9.30 -15.77 -3.64
N LEU A 126 -10.31 -14.95 -3.41
CA LEU A 126 -10.78 -13.98 -4.40
C LEU A 126 -9.70 -12.94 -4.73
N SER A 127 -8.94 -12.48 -3.73
CA SER A 127 -7.79 -11.60 -3.94
C SER A 127 -6.76 -12.26 -4.85
N LEU A 128 -6.44 -13.54 -4.63
CA LEU A 128 -5.54 -14.30 -5.50
C LEU A 128 -6.09 -14.48 -6.92
N LEU A 129 -7.38 -14.83 -7.06
CA LEU A 129 -8.06 -14.98 -8.36
C LEU A 129 -8.14 -13.65 -9.13
N SER A 130 -8.12 -12.51 -8.43
CA SER A 130 -8.00 -11.21 -9.06
C SER A 130 -6.68 -11.00 -9.81
N PHE A 131 -5.65 -11.84 -9.59
CA PHE A 131 -4.39 -11.86 -10.36
C PHE A 131 -4.38 -12.88 -11.51
N HIS A 132 -5.49 -13.55 -11.77
CA HIS A 132 -5.57 -14.55 -12.82
C HIS A 132 -5.36 -13.97 -14.23
N LYS A 133 -4.79 -14.75 -15.15
CA LYS A 133 -4.53 -14.29 -16.53
C LYS A 133 -5.80 -14.00 -17.34
N ASN A 134 -6.87 -14.77 -17.10
CA ASN A 134 -8.17 -14.60 -17.75
C ASN A 134 -8.91 -13.40 -17.16
N GLY A 135 -9.18 -12.38 -17.98
CA GLY A 135 -9.88 -11.16 -17.57
C GLY A 135 -11.28 -11.41 -17.01
N TYR A 136 -12.01 -12.41 -17.51
CA TYR A 136 -13.34 -12.73 -17.00
C TYR A 136 -13.29 -13.34 -15.59
N VAL A 137 -12.25 -14.13 -15.28
CA VAL A 137 -12.02 -14.64 -13.92
C VAL A 137 -11.69 -13.50 -12.97
N ARG A 138 -10.82 -12.57 -13.39
CA ARG A 138 -10.50 -11.38 -12.59
C ARG A 138 -11.73 -10.51 -12.35
N GLN A 139 -12.55 -10.31 -13.38
CA GLN A 139 -13.78 -9.51 -13.28
C GLN A 139 -14.74 -10.10 -12.25
N GLU A 140 -14.97 -11.42 -12.30
CA GLU A 140 -15.85 -12.09 -11.32
C GLU A 140 -15.25 -12.06 -9.91
N ALA A 141 -13.94 -12.24 -9.78
CA ALA A 141 -13.26 -12.11 -8.49
C ALA A 141 -13.42 -10.70 -7.90
N VAL A 142 -13.20 -9.65 -8.69
CA VAL A 142 -13.38 -8.26 -8.24
C VAL A 142 -14.84 -7.97 -7.89
N ARG A 143 -15.80 -8.45 -8.70
CA ARG A 143 -17.23 -8.30 -8.40
C ARG A 143 -17.55 -8.85 -7.00
N LEU A 144 -17.12 -10.07 -6.70
CA LEU A 144 -17.33 -10.70 -5.40
C LEU A 144 -16.55 -9.99 -4.27
N LEU A 145 -15.34 -9.49 -4.52
CA LEU A 145 -14.59 -8.71 -3.54
C LEU A 145 -15.31 -7.42 -3.14
N THR A 146 -16.06 -6.79 -4.05
CA THR A 146 -16.83 -5.58 -3.72
C THR A 146 -17.99 -5.85 -2.76
N GLU A 147 -18.44 -7.09 -2.65
CA GLU A 147 -19.50 -7.51 -1.71
C GLU A 147 -18.96 -7.78 -0.29
N ILE A 148 -17.63 -7.90 -0.14
CA ILE A 148 -16.98 -8.25 1.14
C ILE A 148 -16.54 -6.98 1.87
N ASP A 149 -17.25 -6.60 2.94
CA ASP A 149 -16.93 -5.42 3.76
C ASP A 149 -15.82 -5.67 4.80
N ARG A 150 -14.66 -6.13 4.35
CA ARG A 150 -13.46 -6.36 5.17
C ARG A 150 -12.28 -5.54 4.65
N SER A 151 -11.45 -4.97 5.53
CA SER A 151 -10.31 -4.14 5.10
C SER A 151 -9.22 -4.94 4.36
N GLU A 152 -9.14 -6.25 4.57
CA GLU A 152 -8.15 -7.13 3.95
C GLU A 152 -8.27 -7.25 2.42
N VAL A 153 -9.41 -6.89 1.83
CA VAL A 153 -9.56 -6.86 0.35
C VAL A 153 -9.10 -5.55 -0.28
N LEU A 154 -8.86 -4.50 0.51
CA LEU A 154 -8.47 -3.20 -0.03
C LEU A 154 -7.17 -3.25 -0.87
N PRO A 155 -6.10 -3.95 -0.46
CA PRO A 155 -4.87 -3.98 -1.25
C PRO A 155 -5.09 -4.50 -2.68
N CYS A 156 -5.86 -5.59 -2.87
CA CYS A 156 -6.11 -6.13 -4.20
C CYS A 156 -7.00 -5.19 -5.01
N LEU A 157 -8.05 -4.60 -4.41
CA LEU A 157 -8.89 -3.61 -5.08
C LEU A 157 -8.08 -2.37 -5.49
N VAL A 158 -7.16 -1.90 -4.64
CA VAL A 158 -6.25 -0.79 -4.97
C VAL A 158 -5.42 -1.10 -6.21
N ILE A 159 -4.83 -2.29 -6.28
CA ILE A 159 -4.06 -2.73 -7.47
C ILE A 159 -4.97 -2.82 -8.71
N ARG A 160 -6.18 -3.37 -8.57
CA ARG A 160 -7.12 -3.53 -9.70
C ARG A 160 -7.67 -2.21 -10.24
N GLN A 161 -7.49 -1.08 -9.56
CA GLN A 161 -7.78 0.25 -10.14
C GLN A 161 -6.97 0.52 -11.43
N ASN A 162 -5.86 -0.20 -11.63
CA ASN A 162 -5.01 -0.11 -12.82
C ASN A 162 -5.13 -1.34 -13.75
N ASP A 163 -6.22 -2.11 -13.67
CA ASP A 163 -6.43 -3.24 -14.60
C ASP A 163 -6.58 -2.75 -16.06
N TRP A 164 -6.07 -3.52 -17.01
CA TRP A 164 -6.21 -3.22 -18.43
C TRP A 164 -7.62 -3.43 -18.96
N VAL A 165 -8.45 -4.21 -18.25
CA VAL A 165 -9.87 -4.36 -18.53
C VAL A 165 -10.64 -3.26 -17.79
N LYS A 166 -11.23 -2.34 -18.57
CA LYS A 166 -11.89 -1.13 -18.07
C LYS A 166 -12.95 -1.40 -16.98
N THR A 167 -13.82 -2.39 -17.17
CA THR A 167 -14.88 -2.71 -16.21
C THR A 167 -14.35 -3.16 -14.85
N ILE A 168 -13.20 -3.84 -14.83
CA ILE A 168 -12.52 -4.25 -13.60
C ILE A 168 -11.97 -3.03 -12.88
N ALA A 169 -11.28 -2.16 -13.62
CA ALA A 169 -10.70 -0.93 -13.09
C ALA A 169 -11.78 -0.01 -12.50
N GLU A 170 -12.88 0.21 -13.21
CA GLU A 170 -13.99 1.04 -12.76
C GLU A 170 -14.68 0.48 -11.52
N ALA A 171 -14.91 -0.84 -11.46
CA ALA A 171 -15.49 -1.49 -10.28
C ALA A 171 -14.60 -1.32 -9.05
N ALA A 172 -13.29 -1.55 -9.21
CA ALA A 172 -12.31 -1.39 -8.15
C ALA A 172 -12.21 0.06 -7.66
N GLN A 173 -12.13 1.04 -8.58
CA GLN A 173 -12.07 2.45 -8.20
C GLN A 173 -13.34 2.92 -7.49
N LYS A 174 -14.52 2.50 -7.96
CA LYS A 174 -15.80 2.80 -7.31
C LYS A 174 -15.81 2.28 -5.89
N GLU A 175 -15.39 1.04 -5.69
CA GLU A 175 -15.42 0.41 -4.37
C GLU A 175 -14.39 1.00 -3.40
N VAL A 176 -13.15 1.25 -3.86
CA VAL A 176 -12.13 1.93 -3.04
C VAL A 176 -12.61 3.32 -2.62
N ARG A 177 -13.16 4.12 -3.55
CA ARG A 177 -13.75 5.43 -3.22
C ARG A 177 -14.88 5.31 -2.20
N ARG A 178 -15.81 4.37 -2.40
CA ARG A 178 -16.92 4.12 -1.46
C ARG A 178 -16.41 3.83 -0.06
N ARG A 179 -15.44 2.92 0.08
CA ARG A 179 -14.89 2.50 1.38
C ARG A 179 -14.10 3.58 2.07
N PHE A 180 -13.34 4.36 1.31
CA PHE A 180 -12.72 5.53 1.89
C PHE A 180 -13.82 6.45 2.38
N GLN A 181 -14.77 6.87 1.55
CA GLN A 181 -15.83 7.80 1.94
C GLN A 181 -16.74 7.32 3.08
N ALA A 182 -16.82 6.01 3.33
CA ALA A 182 -17.62 5.43 4.41
C ALA A 182 -16.93 5.59 5.78
N GLY A 183 -17.21 6.71 6.45
CA GLY A 183 -16.79 6.94 7.84
C GLY A 183 -15.29 7.16 8.02
N PRO A 184 -14.75 6.96 9.25
CA PRO A 184 -13.34 7.19 9.55
C PRO A 184 -12.41 6.33 8.69
N VAL A 185 -11.41 6.96 8.09
CA VAL A 185 -10.46 6.30 7.19
C VAL A 185 -9.50 5.44 8.01
N ARG A 186 -9.63 4.11 7.88
CA ARG A 186 -8.70 3.15 8.50
C ARG A 186 -7.82 2.52 7.44
N VAL A 187 -6.59 3.04 7.32
CA VAL A 187 -5.60 2.56 6.34
C VAL A 187 -4.32 2.18 7.06
N SER A 188 -3.80 0.99 6.79
CA SER A 188 -2.50 0.55 7.33
C SER A 188 -1.35 1.23 6.58
N PRO A 189 -0.16 1.37 7.21
CA PRO A 189 1.03 1.92 6.54
C PRO A 189 1.34 1.24 5.20
N SER A 190 1.27 -0.09 5.14
CA SER A 190 1.52 -0.85 3.91
C SER A 190 0.51 -0.54 2.79
N LEU A 191 -0.75 -0.28 3.14
CA LEU A 191 -1.78 0.13 2.17
C LEU A 191 -1.56 1.57 1.70
N LEU A 192 -1.09 2.48 2.57
CA LEU A 192 -0.70 3.84 2.15
C LEU A 192 0.48 3.84 1.18
N GLU A 193 1.51 3.02 1.45
CA GLU A 193 2.63 2.86 0.52
C GLU A 193 2.16 2.41 -0.86
N LEU A 194 1.28 1.41 -0.90
CA LEU A 194 0.69 0.91 -2.14
C LEU A 194 -0.11 2.01 -2.88
N ILE A 195 -0.90 2.80 -2.16
CA ILE A 195 -1.70 3.89 -2.74
C ILE A 195 -0.78 4.99 -3.30
N PHE A 196 0.29 5.35 -2.59
CA PHE A 196 1.24 6.33 -3.11
C PHE A 196 2.03 5.82 -4.31
N GLN A 197 2.27 4.51 -4.40
CA GLN A 197 2.89 3.90 -5.58
C GLN A 197 2.01 4.05 -6.83
N MET A 198 0.70 4.22 -6.68
CA MET A 198 -0.23 4.40 -7.81
C MET A 198 0.08 5.62 -8.68
N GLU A 199 0.78 6.63 -8.14
CA GLU A 199 1.24 7.79 -8.92
C GLU A 199 2.16 7.38 -10.08
N THR A 200 2.85 6.25 -9.95
CA THR A 200 3.73 5.70 -11.00
C THR A 200 2.99 4.88 -12.05
N TRP A 201 1.71 4.58 -11.83
CA TRP A 201 0.92 3.74 -12.72
C TRP A 201 0.31 4.58 -13.84
N SER A 202 0.40 4.10 -15.07
CA SER A 202 0.15 4.93 -16.26
C SER A 202 -1.18 4.69 -16.97
N ARG A 203 -1.97 3.67 -16.61
CA ARG A 203 -3.20 3.34 -17.37
C ARG A 203 -4.36 4.28 -17.04
N TYR A 204 -4.41 4.81 -15.82
CA TYR A 204 -5.41 5.77 -15.37
C TYR A 204 -4.76 6.83 -14.50
N ASP A 205 -5.41 7.99 -14.41
CA ASP A 205 -4.99 9.05 -13.50
C ASP A 205 -5.48 8.77 -12.08
N HIS A 206 -4.57 8.31 -11.21
CA HIS A 206 -4.88 7.99 -9.81
C HIS A 206 -4.71 9.18 -8.86
N ARG A 207 -4.18 10.31 -9.35
CA ARG A 207 -3.91 11.53 -8.56
C ARG A 207 -5.15 12.05 -7.81
N PRO A 208 -6.36 12.10 -8.42
CA PRO A 208 -7.55 12.58 -7.70
C PRO A 208 -7.88 11.72 -6.48
N MET A 209 -7.79 10.39 -6.59
CA MET A 209 -8.09 9.48 -5.48
C MET A 209 -7.06 9.59 -4.36
N ILE A 210 -5.77 9.72 -4.71
CA ILE A 210 -4.70 9.96 -3.72
C ILE A 210 -4.95 11.28 -2.98
N GLY A 211 -5.30 12.34 -3.71
CA GLY A 211 -5.62 13.65 -3.13
C GLY A 211 -6.83 13.59 -2.20
N ASP A 212 -7.92 12.95 -2.61
CA ASP A 212 -9.12 12.77 -1.80
C ASP A 212 -8.82 11.98 -0.52
N LEU A 213 -8.02 10.91 -0.61
CA LEU A 213 -7.60 10.14 0.56
C LEU A 213 -6.79 11.01 1.52
N VAL A 214 -5.74 11.68 1.03
CA VAL A 214 -4.87 12.51 1.86
C VAL A 214 -5.65 13.62 2.52
N LYS A 215 -6.58 14.27 1.79
CA LYS A 215 -7.47 15.27 2.36
C LYS A 215 -8.23 14.71 3.56
N ARG A 216 -8.80 13.52 3.43
CA ARG A 216 -9.60 12.88 4.49
C ARG A 216 -8.78 12.36 5.66
N LEU A 217 -7.55 11.91 5.41
CA LEU A 217 -6.60 11.59 6.50
C LEU A 217 -6.23 12.81 7.34
N LEU A 218 -6.44 14.02 6.82
CA LEU A 218 -6.08 15.29 7.44
C LEU A 218 -7.30 16.11 7.92
N GLU A 219 -8.52 15.55 7.84
CA GLU A 219 -9.73 16.15 8.41
C GLU A 219 -9.67 16.10 9.95
N GLU A 220 -10.16 17.14 10.64
CA GLU A 220 -10.06 17.33 12.10
C GLU A 220 -10.67 16.18 12.91
N GLU A 221 -11.73 15.55 12.40
CA GLU A 221 -12.36 14.38 13.00
C GLU A 221 -11.43 13.14 13.03
N GLN A 222 -10.33 13.18 12.29
CA GLN A 222 -9.26 12.18 12.25
C GLN A 222 -8.01 12.65 13.02
N ASP A 223 -8.10 13.64 13.91
CA ASP A 223 -6.95 14.24 14.61
C ASP A 223 -6.00 13.25 15.30
N GLN A 224 -6.55 12.21 15.93
CA GLN A 224 -5.73 11.16 16.53
C GLN A 224 -4.93 10.38 15.48
N PHE A 225 -5.38 10.33 14.23
CA PHE A 225 -4.63 9.77 13.11
C PHE A 225 -3.47 10.69 12.72
N LEU A 226 -3.66 12.00 12.62
CA LEU A 226 -2.59 12.96 12.33
C LEU A 226 -1.50 12.91 13.40
N GLU A 227 -1.87 12.89 14.68
CA GLU A 227 -0.91 12.82 15.79
C GLU A 227 -0.19 11.46 15.85
N ARG A 228 -0.92 10.33 15.71
CA ARG A 228 -0.32 8.99 15.67
C ARG A 228 0.52 8.75 14.41
N GLN A 229 0.14 9.32 13.27
CA GLN A 229 0.92 9.21 12.05
C GLN A 229 2.08 10.17 12.06
N VAL A 230 2.03 11.35 12.70
CA VAL A 230 3.21 12.19 12.97
C VAL A 230 4.24 11.43 13.80
N VAL A 231 3.81 10.57 14.73
CA VAL A 231 4.69 9.58 15.36
C VAL A 231 5.16 8.52 14.36
N ALA A 232 4.30 8.00 13.48
CA ALA A 232 4.72 7.08 12.41
C ALA A 232 5.66 7.71 11.34
N LEU A 233 5.62 9.04 11.12
CA LEU A 233 6.56 9.81 10.29
C LEU A 233 7.99 9.69 10.84
N THR A 234 8.12 9.32 12.13
CA THR A 234 9.42 9.05 12.76
C THR A 234 9.90 7.60 12.60
N VAL A 235 9.03 6.67 12.20
CA VAL A 235 9.36 5.25 11.99
C VAL A 235 9.67 4.95 10.53
N ASP A 236 8.91 5.52 9.58
CA ASP A 236 9.21 5.44 8.14
C ASP A 236 9.30 6.84 7.51
N ALA A 237 10.53 7.30 7.31
CA ALA A 237 10.85 8.58 6.68
C ALA A 237 10.28 8.72 5.25
N LYS A 238 10.24 7.65 4.46
CA LYS A 238 9.74 7.69 3.08
C LYS A 238 8.23 7.87 3.06
N LEU A 239 7.50 7.06 3.85
CA LEU A 239 6.05 7.20 3.98
C LEU A 239 5.70 8.60 4.46
N GLY A 240 6.46 9.12 5.43
CA GLY A 240 6.18 10.43 5.96
C GLY A 240 6.41 11.60 5.01
N ARG A 241 7.51 11.55 4.24
CA ARG A 241 7.76 12.51 3.16
C ARG A 241 6.65 12.47 2.11
N ASN A 242 6.12 11.28 1.78
CA ASN A 242 5.03 11.16 0.81
C ASN A 242 3.73 11.80 1.33
N ILE A 243 3.35 11.56 2.58
CA ILE A 243 2.17 12.17 3.21
C ILE A 243 2.29 13.70 3.13
N VAL A 244 3.41 14.26 3.59
CA VAL A 244 3.65 15.71 3.60
C VAL A 244 3.65 16.28 2.18
N ARG A 245 4.36 15.65 1.25
CA ARG A 245 4.39 16.05 -0.17
C ARG A 245 2.99 16.13 -0.77
N TYR A 246 2.18 15.10 -0.57
CA TYR A 246 0.83 15.06 -1.13
C TYR A 246 -0.13 16.00 -0.42
N ALA A 247 0.01 16.16 0.89
CA ALA A 247 -0.79 17.13 1.64
C ALA A 247 -0.54 18.54 1.13
N LEU A 248 0.72 18.93 0.96
CA LEU A 248 1.09 20.24 0.41
C LEU A 248 0.64 20.42 -1.05
N TYR A 249 0.61 19.33 -1.83
CA TYR A 249 0.21 19.40 -3.23
C TYR A 249 -1.32 19.46 -3.43
N TYR A 250 -2.08 18.65 -2.68
CA TYR A 250 -3.52 18.48 -2.91
C TYR A 250 -4.39 19.37 -2.02
N LEU A 251 -3.88 19.80 -0.87
CA LEU A 251 -4.62 20.72 -0.03
C LEU A 251 -4.44 22.15 -0.54
N LYS A 252 -5.51 22.73 -1.08
CA LYS A 252 -5.56 24.17 -1.41
C LYS A 252 -5.34 25.06 -0.18
N TYR A 253 -5.67 24.53 1.00
CA TYR A 253 -5.42 25.16 2.29
C TYR A 253 -4.58 24.18 3.09
N THR A 254 -3.28 24.45 3.17
CA THR A 254 -2.39 23.60 3.95
C THR A 254 -2.88 23.53 5.38
N ASN A 255 -3.12 22.32 5.87
CA ASN A 255 -3.48 22.09 7.26
C ASN A 255 -2.36 22.69 8.13
N GLN A 256 -2.68 23.77 8.86
CA GLN A 256 -1.70 24.54 9.64
C GLN A 256 -0.97 23.65 10.63
N ARG A 257 -1.69 22.70 11.22
CA ARG A 257 -1.12 21.74 12.17
C ARG A 257 -0.11 20.82 11.50
N LEU A 258 -0.36 20.37 10.27
CA LEU A 258 0.62 19.59 9.52
C LEU A 258 1.92 20.38 9.30
N LEU A 259 1.83 21.67 8.99
CA LEU A 259 3.02 22.52 8.86
C LEU A 259 3.78 22.61 10.17
N LEU A 260 3.09 22.87 11.28
CA LEU A 260 3.70 22.94 12.62
C LEU A 260 4.38 21.62 12.98
N TYR A 261 3.69 20.50 12.85
CA TYR A 261 4.27 19.18 13.11
C TYR A 261 5.48 18.91 12.22
N GLY A 262 5.38 19.20 10.92
CA GLY A 262 6.47 18.96 9.98
C GLY A 262 7.69 19.84 10.22
N MET A 263 7.50 21.09 10.68
CA MET A 263 8.60 21.98 11.07
C MET A 263 9.42 21.45 12.26
N PHE A 264 8.81 20.66 13.14
CA PHE A 264 9.48 20.00 14.27
C PHE A 264 9.92 18.57 13.99
N SER A 265 9.72 18.07 12.76
CA SER A 265 10.13 16.72 12.37
C SER A 265 11.63 16.52 12.53
N LYS A 266 12.05 15.31 12.93
CA LYS A 266 13.46 14.90 12.88
C LYS A 266 13.96 14.78 11.44
N ASP A 267 13.07 14.53 10.49
CA ASP A 267 13.40 14.42 9.08
C ASP A 267 13.63 15.81 8.45
N PRO A 268 14.86 16.10 7.96
CA PRO A 268 15.18 17.40 7.38
C PRO A 268 14.42 17.72 6.08
N VAL A 269 14.03 16.71 5.31
CA VAL A 269 13.24 16.88 4.08
C VAL A 269 11.81 17.31 4.43
N ILE A 270 11.21 16.69 5.45
CA ILE A 270 9.88 17.09 5.94
C ILE A 270 9.92 18.53 6.46
N ARG A 271 10.93 18.88 7.28
CA ARG A 271 11.11 20.26 7.74
C ARG A 271 11.21 21.25 6.59
N TYR A 272 12.01 20.94 5.57
CA TYR A 272 12.16 21.79 4.38
C TYR A 272 10.84 21.94 3.62
N GLN A 273 10.11 20.84 3.39
CA GLN A 273 8.82 20.86 2.70
C GLN A 273 7.79 21.71 3.45
N CYS A 274 7.67 21.54 4.76
CA CYS A 274 6.73 22.32 5.57
C CYS A 274 7.16 23.79 5.71
N CYS A 275 8.47 24.06 5.83
CA CYS A 275 8.98 25.44 5.78
C CYS A 275 8.57 26.10 4.47
N ARG A 276 8.80 25.45 3.32
CA ARG A 276 8.37 25.98 2.01
C ARG A 276 6.85 26.14 1.90
N GLY A 277 6.09 25.18 2.43
CA GLY A 277 4.62 25.21 2.44
C GLY A 277 4.04 26.39 3.22
N LEU A 278 4.75 26.86 4.26
CA LEU A 278 4.37 28.06 5.02
C LEU A 278 4.36 29.32 4.13
N ARG A 279 5.24 29.39 3.13
CA ARG A 279 5.28 30.49 2.16
C ARG A 279 4.05 30.56 1.27
N GLU A 280 3.53 29.40 0.89
CA GLU A 280 2.42 29.27 -0.06
C GLU A 280 1.05 29.56 0.60
N LEU A 281 1.01 29.76 1.93
CA LEU A 281 -0.20 30.12 2.66
C LEU A 281 -0.44 31.64 2.73
N PRO A 282 -1.65 32.13 2.40
CA PRO A 282 -2.04 33.51 2.63
C PRO A 282 -1.99 33.86 4.12
N VAL A 283 -1.34 34.97 4.45
CA VAL A 283 -1.16 35.46 5.83
C VAL A 283 -2.52 35.68 6.51
N GLU A 284 -3.56 36.07 5.78
CA GLU A 284 -4.87 36.37 6.34
C GLU A 284 -5.66 35.12 6.81
N GLN A 285 -5.19 33.90 6.49
CA GLN A 285 -5.90 32.66 6.81
C GLN A 285 -5.39 31.96 8.07
N PHE A 286 -4.35 32.49 8.71
CA PHE A 286 -3.87 31.99 9.99
C PHE A 286 -4.65 32.61 11.16
N GLN A 287 -5.80 32.00 11.50
CA GLN A 287 -6.55 32.37 12.70
C GLN A 287 -5.83 31.95 14.00
N GLU A 288 -4.97 30.92 13.95
CA GLU A 288 -4.24 30.38 15.10
C GLU A 288 -2.73 30.75 15.13
N PHE A 289 -2.25 31.53 14.17
CA PHE A 289 -0.81 31.81 14.02
C PHE A 289 -0.57 33.25 13.57
N SER A 290 -0.17 34.10 14.49
CA SER A 290 0.11 35.49 14.17
C SER A 290 1.30 35.61 13.21
N LEU A 291 1.43 36.76 12.54
CA LEU A 291 2.65 37.12 11.81
C LEU A 291 3.91 37.01 12.71
N GLN A 292 3.76 37.32 14.01
CA GLN A 292 4.84 37.22 15.00
C GLN A 292 5.23 35.76 15.26
N ASP A 293 4.26 34.86 15.37
CA ASP A 293 4.54 33.43 15.52
C ASP A 293 5.35 32.96 14.31
N ARG A 294 4.84 33.22 13.10
CA ARG A 294 5.52 32.86 11.85
C ARG A 294 6.96 33.35 11.81
N GLN A 295 7.20 34.61 12.16
CA GLN A 295 8.54 35.17 12.23
C GLN A 295 9.42 34.43 13.25
N MET A 296 8.94 34.24 14.48
CA MET A 296 9.65 33.50 15.53
C MET A 296 10.05 32.10 15.08
N TYR A 297 9.17 31.38 14.37
CA TYR A 297 9.48 30.05 13.84
C TYR A 297 10.56 30.07 12.77
N LEU A 298 10.51 31.04 11.84
CA LEU A 298 11.53 31.18 10.80
C LEU A 298 12.89 31.56 11.41
N GLU A 299 12.92 32.44 12.41
CA GLU A 299 14.13 32.79 13.15
C GLU A 299 14.75 31.57 13.84
N PHE A 300 13.92 30.73 14.49
CA PHE A 300 14.40 29.47 15.05
C PHE A 300 15.04 28.56 13.99
N ARG A 301 14.47 28.54 12.77
CA ARG A 301 14.99 27.72 11.66
C ARG A 301 16.30 28.23 11.07
N LEU A 302 16.73 29.46 11.34
CA LEU A 302 18.07 29.93 10.94
C LEU A 302 19.21 29.13 11.59
N ASN A 303 18.92 28.34 12.63
CA ASN A 303 19.89 27.45 13.27
C ASN A 303 19.69 25.96 12.92
N ASP A 304 18.86 25.63 11.92
CA ASP A 304 18.61 24.23 11.53
C ASP A 304 19.89 23.56 11.01
N THR A 305 20.08 22.26 11.27
CA THR A 305 21.26 21.53 10.76
C THR A 305 21.23 21.37 9.25
N PHE A 306 20.04 21.39 8.63
CA PHE A 306 19.88 21.19 7.19
C PHE A 306 19.85 22.53 6.44
N LEU A 307 20.86 22.77 5.60
CA LEU A 307 21.03 24.02 4.86
C LEU A 307 19.78 24.45 4.04
N PRO A 308 19.07 23.55 3.33
CA PRO A 308 17.85 23.94 2.62
C PRO A 308 16.75 24.53 3.51
N VAL A 309 16.63 24.08 4.77
CA VAL A 309 15.68 24.67 5.73
C VAL A 309 16.09 26.09 6.08
N ARG A 310 17.38 26.31 6.38
CA ARG A 310 17.91 27.64 6.68
C ARG A 310 17.74 28.61 5.51
N SER A 311 18.09 28.15 4.31
CA SER A 311 17.95 28.95 3.07
C SER A 311 16.50 29.37 2.82
N GLU A 312 15.55 28.47 3.04
CA GLU A 312 14.12 28.78 2.92
C GLU A 312 13.65 29.75 4.00
N ALA A 313 14.16 29.63 5.24
CA ALA A 313 13.84 30.54 6.33
C ALA A 313 14.36 31.96 6.07
N TYR A 314 15.61 32.12 5.62
CA TYR A 314 16.14 33.44 5.22
C TYR A 314 15.31 34.09 4.12
N ARG A 315 14.93 33.32 3.09
CA ARG A 315 14.09 33.81 2.00
C ARG A 315 12.78 34.37 2.51
N GLN A 316 12.07 33.62 3.34
CA GLN A 316 10.77 34.04 3.87
C GLN A 316 10.89 35.22 4.84
N LEU A 317 11.93 35.29 5.68
CA LEU A 317 12.15 36.46 6.55
C LEU A 317 12.37 37.74 5.73
N ALA A 318 13.16 37.65 4.65
CA ALA A 318 13.36 38.79 3.74
C ALA A 318 12.07 39.21 3.02
N GLU A 319 11.18 38.27 2.70
CA GLU A 319 9.86 38.55 2.12
C GLU A 319 8.89 39.18 3.15
N LEU A 320 8.93 38.73 4.42
CA LEU A 320 8.07 39.23 5.50
C LEU A 320 8.50 40.62 6.01
N GLU A 321 9.80 40.90 6.02
CA GLU A 321 10.35 42.19 6.45
C GLU A 321 11.20 42.84 5.34
N PRO A 322 10.57 43.44 4.30
CA PRO A 322 11.31 44.05 3.18
C PRO A 322 12.31 45.12 3.62
N ALA A 323 12.06 45.80 4.74
CA ALA A 323 12.97 46.81 5.30
C ALA A 323 14.31 46.22 5.78
N ASN A 324 14.32 44.95 6.21
CA ASN A 324 15.50 44.24 6.72
C ASN A 324 16.08 43.24 5.70
N ALA A 325 15.46 43.09 4.53
CA ALA A 325 15.80 42.07 3.55
C ALA A 325 17.30 42.04 3.17
N VAL A 326 17.94 43.21 3.02
CA VAL A 326 19.38 43.29 2.69
C VAL A 326 20.22 42.62 3.79
N THR A 327 19.99 43.00 5.05
CA THR A 327 20.69 42.41 6.19
C THR A 327 20.41 40.91 6.32
N THR A 328 19.17 40.48 6.06
CA THR A 328 18.81 39.05 6.04
C THR A 328 19.60 38.28 4.97
N TRP A 329 19.73 38.83 3.75
CA TRP A 329 20.50 38.20 2.68
C TRP A 329 22.01 38.22 2.93
N GLU A 330 22.55 39.29 3.53
CA GLU A 330 23.95 39.33 3.97
C GLU A 330 24.25 38.24 5.00
N ALA A 331 23.37 38.05 5.99
CA ALA A 331 23.47 36.95 6.94
C ALA A 331 23.40 35.57 6.25
N ALA A 332 22.51 35.41 5.27
CA ALA A 332 22.39 34.18 4.49
C ALA A 332 23.64 33.85 3.66
N LEU A 333 24.32 34.86 3.09
CA LEU A 333 25.58 34.69 2.36
C LEU A 333 26.73 34.23 3.26
N LEU A 334 26.70 34.66 4.53
CA LEU A 334 27.72 34.32 5.53
C LEU A 334 27.37 33.05 6.33
N ASP A 335 26.22 32.43 6.10
CA ASP A 335 25.80 31.18 6.74
C ASP A 335 26.69 30.02 6.30
N ARG A 336 27.70 29.73 7.12
CA ARG A 336 28.58 28.58 6.92
C ARG A 336 27.83 27.31 7.27
N GLY A 337 27.78 26.38 6.32
CA GLY A 337 27.23 25.04 6.53
C GLY A 337 27.80 24.42 7.81
N ARG A 338 26.94 24.15 8.80
CA ARG A 338 27.27 23.32 9.95
C ARG A 338 27.22 21.87 9.47
N SER A 339 28.37 21.31 9.09
CA SER A 339 28.52 19.90 8.68
C SER A 339 28.36 18.97 9.87
#